data_AF-A0A9X2SNX3-F1
#
_entry.id   AF-A0A9X2SNX3-F1
#
_cell.length_a   1.000
_cell.length_b   1.000
_cell.length_c   1.000
_cell.angle_alpha   90.00
_cell.angle_beta   90.00
_cell.angle_gamma   90.00
#
_symmetry.space_group_name_H-M   'P 1'
#
loop_
_entity.id
_entity.type
_entity.pdbx_description
1 polymer ?
#
loop_
_entity_poly.entity_id
_entity_poly.type
_entity_poly.pdbx_seq_one_letter_code
_entity_poly.pdbx_strand_id
1 'polypeptide(L)'
;MFALNAECGERENHARDLAQHFDGWPSRVFAHGAAWWCGVVPEGLTGADAAAVTAAGRRLYWLLRTAPPVYRFALAGAGAERFRTHDQLLAEDDLTVFDGLVVSDDIWLATGERPEYSAFAPGYRWIPYRGEPR
;
A
#
# COMPACT_ATOMS: atom_id res chain seq x y z
N MET A 1 -11.00 7.15 6.54
CA MET A 1 -11.35 5.70 6.52
C MET A 1 -10.06 4.92 6.55
N PHE A 2 -10.00 3.75 7.19
CA PHE A 2 -8.79 2.91 7.13
C PHE A 2 -8.86 2.04 5.87
N ALA A 3 -7.82 2.08 5.05
CA ALA A 3 -7.76 1.38 3.77
C ALA A 3 -6.32 1.06 3.39
N LEU A 4 -6.13 0.10 2.49
CA LEU A 4 -4.91 -0.06 1.70
C LEU A 4 -5.13 0.54 0.32
N ASN A 5 -4.18 1.32 -0.18
CA ASN A 5 -4.17 1.75 -1.57
C ASN A 5 -2.84 1.39 -2.21
N ALA A 6 -2.92 0.81 -3.40
CA ALA A 6 -1.79 0.40 -4.20
C ALA A 6 -1.87 1.04 -5.59
N GLU A 7 -0.78 1.63 -6.03
CA GLU A 7 -0.63 2.18 -7.36
C GLU A 7 -0.06 1.09 -8.29
N CYS A 8 -0.66 0.87 -9.45
CA CYS A 8 -0.44 -0.28 -10.33
C CYS A 8 0.15 0.05 -11.72
N GLY A 9 0.66 1.26 -11.89
CA GLY A 9 1.17 1.76 -13.16
C GLY A 9 0.06 2.10 -14.16
N GLU A 10 0.41 2.11 -15.44
CA GLU A 10 -0.46 2.56 -16.53
C GLU A 10 -1.50 1.52 -16.98
N ARG A 11 -1.44 0.30 -16.41
CA ARG A 11 -2.21 -0.84 -16.87
C ARG A 11 -3.38 -1.15 -15.94
N GLU A 12 -4.61 -0.97 -16.41
CA GLU A 12 -5.82 -1.28 -15.63
C GLU A 12 -5.86 -2.74 -15.16
N ASN A 13 -5.40 -3.67 -16.01
CA ASN A 13 -5.42 -5.10 -15.70
C ASN A 13 -4.60 -5.43 -14.45
N HIS A 14 -3.48 -4.72 -14.21
CA HIS A 14 -2.69 -4.89 -12.99
C HIS A 14 -3.48 -4.54 -11.73
N ALA A 15 -4.21 -3.43 -11.73
CA ALA A 15 -5.06 -3.04 -10.61
C ALA A 15 -6.21 -4.04 -10.39
N ARG A 16 -6.76 -4.61 -11.47
CA ARG A 16 -7.79 -5.65 -11.39
C ARG A 16 -7.25 -6.97 -10.83
N ASP A 17 -6.08 -7.40 -11.28
CA ASP A 17 -5.43 -8.63 -10.80
C ASP A 17 -5.12 -8.50 -9.29
N LEU A 18 -4.65 -7.32 -8.87
CA LEU A 18 -4.45 -7.04 -7.45
C LEU A 18 -5.77 -7.06 -6.67
N ALA A 19 -6.82 -6.41 -7.17
CA ALA A 19 -8.13 -6.37 -6.53
C ALA A 19 -8.74 -7.77 -6.33
N GLN A 20 -8.54 -8.68 -7.28
CA GLN A 20 -8.97 -10.09 -7.18
C GLN A 20 -8.19 -10.86 -6.11
N HIS A 21 -6.93 -10.51 -5.85
CA HIS A 21 -6.13 -11.16 -4.81
C HIS A 21 -6.61 -10.83 -3.38
N PHE A 22 -7.26 -9.68 -3.20
CA PHE A 22 -7.90 -9.29 -1.94
C PHE A 22 -9.34 -9.85 -1.81
N ASP A 23 -9.66 -10.95 -2.50
CA ASP A 23 -11.00 -11.56 -2.46
C ASP A 23 -11.51 -11.72 -1.03
N GLY A 24 -12.80 -11.38 -0.85
CA GLY A 24 -13.46 -11.29 0.45
C GLY A 24 -13.39 -9.92 1.12
N TRP A 25 -12.61 -8.95 0.63
CA TRP A 25 -12.62 -7.56 1.12
C TRP A 25 -13.11 -6.61 0.02
N PRO A 26 -13.94 -5.60 0.33
CA PRO A 26 -14.32 -4.57 -0.62
C PRO A 26 -13.11 -3.91 -1.27
N SER A 27 -12.99 -4.08 -2.58
CA SER A 27 -11.93 -3.48 -3.39
C SER A 27 -12.51 -2.57 -4.48
N ARG A 28 -11.73 -1.58 -4.88
CA ARG A 28 -12.07 -0.60 -5.90
C ARG A 28 -10.89 -0.41 -6.84
N VAL A 29 -11.14 -0.58 -8.13
CA VAL A 29 -10.21 -0.19 -9.19
C VAL A 29 -10.59 1.19 -9.72
N PHE A 30 -9.63 2.11 -9.82
CA PHE A 30 -9.86 3.46 -10.30
C PHE A 30 -8.61 4.08 -10.93
N ALA A 31 -8.80 5.05 -11.82
CA ALA A 31 -7.71 5.84 -12.36
C ALA A 31 -7.52 7.12 -11.53
N HIS A 32 -6.28 7.49 -11.26
CA HIS A 32 -5.91 8.76 -10.64
C HIS A 32 -4.52 9.20 -11.10
N GLY A 33 -4.41 10.41 -11.66
CA GLY A 33 -3.23 10.83 -12.41
C GLY A 33 -3.09 10.03 -13.71
N ALA A 34 -1.86 9.62 -14.05
CA ALA A 34 -1.56 8.74 -15.19
C ALA A 34 -1.60 7.23 -14.82
N ALA A 35 -2.15 6.91 -13.65
CA ALA A 35 -1.99 5.63 -13.00
C ALA A 35 -3.33 4.94 -12.69
N TRP A 36 -3.30 3.61 -12.68
CA TRP A 36 -4.37 2.77 -12.17
C TRP A 36 -4.09 2.35 -10.74
N TRP A 37 -5.14 2.32 -9.94
CA TRP A 37 -5.08 2.10 -8.50
C TRP A 37 -5.99 0.97 -8.09
N CYS A 38 -5.57 0.23 -7.08
CA CYS A 38 -6.38 -0.72 -6.32
C CYS A 38 -6.50 -0.23 -4.88
N GLY A 39 -7.70 0.21 -4.48
CA GLY A 39 -8.04 0.53 -3.10
C GLY A 39 -8.79 -0.63 -2.45
N VAL A 40 -8.44 -0.99 -1.22
CA VAL A 40 -9.06 -2.06 -0.45
C VAL A 40 -9.48 -1.52 0.90
N VAL A 41 -10.74 -1.71 1.26
CA VAL A 41 -11.31 -1.25 2.52
C VAL A 41 -11.69 -2.45 3.38
N PRO A 42 -10.99 -2.72 4.50
CA PRO A 42 -11.49 -3.64 5.51
C PRO A 42 -12.87 -3.24 6.04
N GLU A 43 -13.78 -4.21 6.11
CA GLU A 43 -15.07 -4.04 6.75
C GLU A 43 -14.96 -4.10 8.28
N GLY A 44 -15.97 -3.56 8.98
CA GLY A 44 -16.09 -3.70 10.43
C GLY A 44 -15.13 -2.84 11.28
N LEU A 45 -14.40 -1.89 10.67
CA LEU A 45 -13.49 -1.01 11.41
C LEU A 45 -14.12 0.28 11.95
N THR A 46 -15.38 0.57 11.59
CA THR A 46 -16.07 1.77 12.08
C THR A 46 -16.29 1.67 13.60
N GLY A 47 -15.63 2.54 14.36
CA GLY A 47 -15.68 2.52 15.83
C GLY A 47 -14.86 1.40 16.48
N ALA A 48 -14.04 0.69 15.71
CA ALA A 48 -13.13 -0.33 16.21
C ALA A 48 -11.97 0.30 17.01
N ASP A 49 -11.43 -0.45 17.97
CA ASP A 49 -10.26 -0.02 18.74
C ASP A 49 -8.95 -0.14 17.94
N ALA A 50 -7.88 0.46 18.48
CA ALA A 50 -6.56 0.44 17.85
C ALA A 50 -6.01 -0.98 17.62
N ALA A 51 -6.39 -1.95 18.46
CA ALA A 51 -5.94 -3.33 18.33
C ALA A 51 -6.61 -4.01 17.11
N ALA A 52 -7.91 -3.81 16.91
CA ALA A 52 -8.65 -4.31 15.77
C ALA A 52 -8.16 -3.66 14.45
N VAL A 53 -7.92 -2.36 14.44
CA VAL A 53 -7.36 -1.67 13.25
C VAL A 53 -5.94 -2.18 12.96
N THR A 54 -5.11 -2.35 13.99
CA THR A 54 -3.75 -2.93 13.82
C THR A 54 -3.81 -4.34 13.24
N ALA A 55 -4.74 -5.19 13.70
CA ALA A 55 -4.91 -6.53 13.18
C ALA A 55 -5.34 -6.52 11.70
N ALA A 56 -6.25 -5.63 11.32
CA ALA A 56 -6.65 -5.43 9.94
C ALA A 56 -5.49 -4.94 9.06
N GLY A 57 -4.71 -3.96 9.53
CA GLY A 57 -3.50 -3.50 8.84
C GLY A 57 -2.49 -4.62 8.60
N ARG A 58 -2.21 -5.44 9.62
CA ARG A 58 -1.34 -6.63 9.48
C ARG A 58 -1.88 -7.62 8.45
N ARG A 59 -3.20 -7.83 8.41
CA ARG A 59 -3.84 -8.72 7.43
C ARG A 59 -3.71 -8.16 6.00
N LEU A 60 -3.89 -6.86 5.81
CA LEU A 60 -3.69 -6.18 4.51
C LEU A 60 -2.28 -6.39 3.99
N TYR A 61 -1.26 -6.10 4.81
CA TYR A 61 0.12 -6.29 4.39
C TYR A 61 0.46 -7.76 4.14
N TRP A 62 -0.11 -8.70 4.90
CA TRP A 62 0.08 -10.13 4.63
C TRP A 62 -0.49 -10.53 3.25
N LEU A 63 -1.68 -10.05 2.90
CA LEU A 63 -2.28 -10.29 1.58
C LEU A 63 -1.46 -9.63 0.47
N LEU A 64 -1.06 -8.37 0.65
CA LEU A 64 -0.24 -7.64 -0.30
C LEU A 64 1.09 -8.37 -0.58
N ARG A 65 1.71 -8.94 0.46
CA ARG A 65 2.98 -9.67 0.35
C ARG A 65 2.89 -10.92 -0.52
N THR A 66 1.71 -11.53 -0.64
CA THR A 66 1.49 -12.73 -1.45
C THR A 66 0.86 -12.41 -2.81
N ALA A 67 0.62 -11.13 -3.10
CA ALA A 67 -0.01 -10.69 -4.33
C ALA A 67 0.93 -10.81 -5.54
N PRO A 68 0.39 -10.83 -6.77
CA PRO A 68 1.19 -10.67 -7.98
C PRO A 68 2.01 -9.36 -7.93
N PRO A 69 3.22 -9.32 -8.52
CA PRO A 69 4.08 -8.14 -8.52
C PRO A 69 3.62 -7.12 -9.57
N VAL A 70 2.42 -6.58 -9.37
CA VAL A 70 1.70 -5.73 -10.34
C VAL A 70 1.51 -4.29 -9.86
N TYR A 71 1.98 -3.97 -8.65
CA TYR A 71 1.94 -2.62 -8.08
C TYR A 71 3.32 -1.98 -7.97
N ARG A 72 3.43 -0.65 -8.03
CA ARG A 72 4.70 0.07 -7.83
C ARG A 72 4.93 0.42 -6.38
N PHE A 73 3.88 0.82 -5.67
CA PHE A 73 3.91 1.08 -4.23
C PHE A 73 2.52 0.93 -3.62
N ALA A 74 2.46 0.74 -2.30
CA ALA A 74 1.23 0.64 -1.55
C ALA A 74 1.39 1.14 -0.11
N LEU A 75 0.30 1.62 0.48
CA LEU A 75 0.23 2.02 1.88
C LEU A 75 -1.14 1.67 2.45
N ALA A 76 -1.15 1.07 3.65
CA ALA A 76 -2.34 0.92 4.48
C ALA A 76 -2.31 1.94 5.63
N GLY A 77 -3.44 2.61 5.85
CA GLY A 77 -3.56 3.62 6.90
C GLY A 77 -4.88 4.37 6.84
N ALA A 78 -5.10 5.22 7.85
CA ALA A 78 -6.19 6.18 7.82
C ALA A 78 -5.93 7.24 6.73
N GLY A 79 -6.89 7.41 5.81
CA GLY A 79 -6.75 8.43 4.75
C GLY A 79 -5.90 7.98 3.56
N ALA A 80 -5.51 6.70 3.50
CA ALA A 80 -4.70 6.16 2.40
C ALA A 80 -5.38 6.30 1.03
N GLU A 81 -6.68 6.56 0.96
CA GLU A 81 -7.44 6.74 -0.29
C GLU A 81 -7.05 7.99 -1.09
N ARG A 82 -6.31 8.92 -0.49
CA ARG A 82 -5.73 10.09 -1.17
C ARG A 82 -4.21 10.13 -1.03
N PHE A 83 -3.58 8.96 -0.95
CA PHE A 83 -2.14 8.89 -0.90
C PHE A 83 -1.51 9.45 -2.19
N ARG A 84 -0.19 9.68 -2.14
CA ARG A 84 0.55 10.40 -3.16
C ARG A 84 0.59 9.65 -4.49
N THR A 85 0.50 10.40 -5.59
CA THR A 85 0.84 9.88 -6.93
C THR A 85 2.32 9.48 -7.00
N HIS A 86 2.68 8.68 -8.01
CA HIS A 86 4.07 8.24 -8.21
C HIS A 86 5.07 9.41 -8.23
N ASP A 87 4.79 10.48 -8.97
CA ASP A 87 5.69 11.63 -9.06
C ASP A 87 5.78 12.39 -7.73
N GLN A 88 4.66 12.49 -6.99
CA GLN A 88 4.64 13.08 -5.64
C GLN A 88 5.37 12.23 -4.60
N LEU A 89 5.44 10.92 -4.81
CA LEU A 89 6.20 10.00 -3.96
C LEU A 89 7.70 10.15 -4.23
N LEU A 90 8.10 10.20 -5.51
CA LEU A 90 9.50 10.39 -5.91
C LEU A 90 10.04 11.78 -5.54
N ALA A 91 9.18 12.79 -5.47
CA ALA A 91 9.53 14.13 -5.05
C ALA A 91 9.56 14.30 -3.51
N GLU A 92 9.27 13.26 -2.73
CA GLU A 92 9.30 13.36 -1.27
C GLU A 92 10.73 13.23 -0.74
N ASP A 93 11.11 14.17 0.12
CA ASP A 93 12.46 14.23 0.70
C ASP A 93 12.72 13.07 1.66
N ASP A 94 11.68 12.60 2.37
CA ASP A 94 11.80 11.50 3.32
C ASP A 94 10.59 10.56 3.30
N LEU A 95 10.73 9.43 2.61
CA LEU A 95 9.70 8.39 2.60
C LEU A 95 9.61 7.60 3.92
N THR A 96 10.58 7.73 4.83
CA THR A 96 10.58 6.99 6.11
C THR A 96 9.48 7.43 7.07
N VAL A 97 8.87 8.59 6.82
CA VAL A 97 7.71 9.08 7.60
C VAL A 97 6.44 8.25 7.38
N PHE A 98 6.40 7.42 6.33
CA PHE A 98 5.24 6.60 6.00
C PHE A 98 5.41 5.17 6.54
N ASP A 99 5.02 4.97 7.79
CA ASP A 99 4.98 3.64 8.41
C ASP A 99 4.12 2.68 7.58
N GLY A 100 4.70 1.53 7.19
CA GLY A 100 4.01 0.54 6.36
C GLY A 100 4.16 0.75 4.85
N LEU A 101 4.80 1.83 4.38
CA LEU A 101 4.97 2.06 2.95
C LEU A 101 5.74 0.89 2.31
N VAL A 102 5.12 0.27 1.32
CA VAL A 102 5.71 -0.75 0.46
C VAL A 102 6.03 -0.11 -0.88
N VAL A 103 7.23 -0.33 -1.40
CA VAL A 103 7.69 0.16 -2.70
C VAL A 103 8.36 -0.96 -3.48
N SER A 104 8.27 -0.89 -4.81
CA SER A 104 9.10 -1.70 -5.71
C SER A 104 10.58 -1.36 -5.55
N ASP A 105 11.45 -2.30 -5.91
CA ASP A 105 12.90 -2.08 -5.90
C ASP A 105 13.29 -0.86 -6.75
N ASP A 106 12.62 -0.63 -7.89
CA ASP A 106 12.87 0.54 -8.75
C ASP A 106 12.65 1.86 -8.01
N ILE A 107 11.57 1.98 -7.23
CA ILE A 107 11.29 3.18 -6.43
C ILE A 107 12.28 3.30 -5.27
N TRP A 108 12.61 2.19 -4.60
CA TRP A 108 13.58 2.19 -3.50
C TRP A 108 14.98 2.65 -3.99
N LEU A 109 15.41 2.17 -5.16
CA LEU A 109 16.64 2.61 -5.82
C LEU A 109 16.56 4.11 -6.19
N ALA A 110 15.47 4.54 -6.82
CA ALA A 110 15.28 5.93 -7.24
C ALA A 110 15.21 6.93 -6.07
N THR A 111 14.86 6.47 -4.87
CA THR A 111 14.70 7.30 -3.65
C THR A 111 15.86 7.17 -2.67
N GLY A 112 16.97 6.58 -3.10
CA GLY A 112 18.26 6.62 -2.42
C GLY A 112 18.58 5.44 -1.51
N GLU A 113 17.97 4.27 -1.73
CA GLU A 113 18.36 2.99 -1.11
C GLU A 113 18.40 3.01 0.43
N ARG A 114 17.41 3.65 1.03
CA ARG A 114 17.37 3.87 2.48
C ARG A 114 17.42 2.56 3.29
N PRO A 115 18.26 2.47 4.33
CA PRO A 115 18.46 1.24 5.11
C PRO A 115 17.27 0.88 6.02
N GLU A 116 16.34 1.81 6.27
CA GLU A 116 15.11 1.59 7.04
C GLU A 116 14.17 0.60 6.35
N TYR A 117 14.33 0.40 5.05
CA TYR A 117 13.56 -0.54 4.26
C TYR A 117 14.02 -1.97 4.49
N SER A 118 13.07 -2.82 4.88
CA SER A 118 13.24 -4.27 4.97
C SER A 118 12.72 -4.97 3.71
N ALA A 119 13.16 -6.21 3.48
CA ALA A 119 12.57 -7.04 2.43
C ALA A 119 11.08 -7.28 2.73
N PHE A 120 10.24 -7.15 1.70
CA PHE A 120 8.80 -7.40 1.80
C PHE A 120 8.40 -8.65 1.04
N ALA A 121 8.56 -8.63 -0.28
CA ALA A 121 8.35 -9.72 -1.22
C ALA A 121 9.41 -9.60 -2.34
N PRO A 122 9.62 -10.61 -3.20
CA PRO A 122 10.53 -10.46 -4.34
C PRO A 122 10.18 -9.22 -5.18
N GLY A 123 11.13 -8.31 -5.39
CA GLY A 123 10.91 -7.05 -6.10
C GLY A 123 10.35 -5.91 -5.26
N TYR A 124 10.14 -6.11 -3.95
CA TYR A 124 9.55 -5.11 -3.04
C TYR A 124 10.27 -4.98 -1.71
N ARG A 125 10.30 -3.74 -1.23
CA ARG A 125 10.75 -3.38 0.11
C ARG A 125 9.70 -2.59 0.84
N TRP A 126 9.81 -2.54 2.17
CA TRP A 126 8.88 -1.78 2.98
C TRP A 126 9.47 -1.25 4.27
N ILE A 127 8.83 -0.22 4.80
CA ILE A 127 8.99 0.20 6.20
C ILE A 127 7.98 -0.59 7.02
N PRO A 128 8.40 -1.43 8.00
CA PRO A 128 7.47 -2.27 8.73
C PRO A 128 6.37 -1.48 9.45
N TYR A 129 5.12 -1.85 9.19
CA TYR A 129 3.96 -1.25 9.84
C TYR A 129 3.97 -1.50 11.35
N ARG A 130 3.92 -0.41 12.13
CA ARG A 130 4.02 -0.45 13.60
C ARG A 130 2.70 -0.71 14.31
N GLY A 131 1.57 -0.58 13.61
CA GLY A 131 0.23 -0.60 14.22
C GLY A 131 -0.28 0.81 14.51
N GLU A 132 -1.57 0.90 14.84
CA GLU A 132 -2.17 2.16 15.26
C GLU A 132 -1.72 2.52 16.69
N PRO A 133 -1.45 3.81 16.96
CA PRO A 133 -1.16 4.26 18.31
C PRO A 133 -2.37 4.02 19.23
N ARG A 134 -2.09 3.73 20.50
CA ARG A 134 -3.11 3.55 21.55
C ARG A 134 -3.75 4.87 21.96
#